data_AF-A0A960GZJ7-F1
#
_entry.id   AF-A0A960GZJ7-F1
#
_cell.length_a   1.000
_cell.length_b   1.000
_cell.length_c   1.000
_cell.angle_alpha   90.00
_cell.angle_beta   90.00
_cell.angle_gamma   90.00
#
_symmetry.space_group_name_H-M   'P 1'
#
loop_
_entity.id
_entity.type
_entity.pdbx_description
1 polymer ?
#
loop_
_entity_poly.entity_id
_entity_poly.type
_entity_poly.pdbx_seq_one_letter_code
_entity_poly.pdbx_strand_id
1 'polypeptide(L)'
;MRIFHLGSAVAGVVVAGICTGTAWAGGPEGGAPGDLFEAVGSGTFDDTRDGPGGASTEVGFRATGATAGQASAAVVAACQAAGGVDCTSDEVTNDNVCIVSVFDPGTNVDAGGAGPTVEAARQDAIQRAAANNTPMSPAAAVLISACP
;
A
#
# COMPACT_ATOMS: atom_id res chain seq x y z
N MET A 1 -38.45 -40.82 43.14
CA MET A 1 -38.21 -42.21 42.74
C MET A 1 -38.12 -42.26 41.21
N ARG A 2 -36.92 -42.56 40.71
CA ARG A 2 -36.51 -43.07 39.37
C ARG A 2 -37.29 -42.74 38.06
N ILE A 3 -36.57 -42.07 37.14
CA ILE A 3 -36.21 -42.45 35.73
C ILE A 3 -37.38 -42.49 34.70
N PHE A 4 -37.36 -41.73 33.58
CA PHE A 4 -36.62 -42.05 32.34
C PHE A 4 -36.24 -40.82 31.49
N HIS A 5 -35.03 -40.90 30.91
CA HIS A 5 -34.46 -40.02 29.88
C HIS A 5 -34.89 -40.45 28.47
N LEU A 6 -35.27 -39.48 27.63
CA LEU A 6 -35.17 -39.39 26.17
C LEU A 6 -35.48 -37.91 25.85
N GLY A 7 -34.71 -37.09 25.13
CA GLY A 7 -33.66 -37.30 24.15
C GLY A 7 -33.92 -36.26 23.06
N SER A 8 -33.05 -35.26 22.89
CA SER A 8 -32.75 -34.61 21.62
C SER A 8 -31.60 -33.63 21.82
N ALA A 9 -30.57 -33.89 21.02
CA ALA A 9 -29.27 -33.26 21.04
C ALA A 9 -29.33 -31.81 20.55
N VAL A 10 -28.57 -30.94 21.22
CA VAL A 10 -27.60 -30.07 20.55
C VAL A 10 -26.37 -30.01 21.45
N ALA A 11 -25.37 -30.82 21.12
CA ALA A 11 -24.03 -30.58 21.61
C ALA A 11 -23.62 -29.22 21.04
N GLY A 12 -23.72 -28.17 21.86
CA GLY A 12 -23.08 -26.90 21.59
C GLY A 12 -21.59 -27.18 21.55
N VAL A 13 -21.08 -27.46 20.36
CA VAL A 13 -19.66 -27.47 20.08
C VAL A 13 -19.21 -26.04 20.38
N VAL A 14 -18.57 -25.86 21.53
CA VAL A 14 -17.59 -24.79 21.71
C VAL A 14 -16.45 -25.16 20.76
N VAL A 15 -16.62 -24.85 19.48
CA VAL A 15 -15.48 -24.54 18.64
C VAL A 15 -14.97 -23.29 19.32
N ALA A 16 -13.93 -23.47 20.14
CA ALA A 16 -12.89 -22.48 20.24
C ALA A 16 -12.58 -22.15 18.79
N GLY A 17 -13.23 -21.10 18.29
CA GLY A 17 -12.87 -20.45 17.06
C GLY A 17 -11.47 -20.02 17.36
N ILE A 18 -10.52 -20.87 16.97
CA ILE A 18 -9.16 -20.48 16.74
C ILE A 18 -9.39 -19.28 15.83
N CYS A 19 -9.28 -18.08 16.38
CA CYS A 19 -8.95 -16.95 15.56
C CYS A 19 -7.60 -17.37 14.99
N THR A 20 -7.63 -18.07 13.87
CA THR A 20 -6.80 -17.72 12.75
C THR A 20 -7.23 -16.31 12.39
N GLY A 21 -6.98 -15.35 13.28
CA GLY A 21 -6.60 -14.02 12.85
C GLY A 21 -5.58 -14.32 11.79
N THR A 22 -5.84 -13.81 10.59
CA THR A 22 -4.95 -13.95 9.46
C THR A 22 -3.54 -13.87 10.04
N ALA A 23 -2.86 -15.01 10.06
CA ALA A 23 -1.45 -14.97 10.38
C ALA A 23 -0.93 -14.16 9.21
N TRP A 24 -0.53 -12.92 9.45
CA TRP A 24 0.37 -12.24 8.54
C TRP A 24 1.58 -13.16 8.65
N ALA A 25 1.65 -14.12 7.72
CA ALA A 25 2.69 -15.12 7.65
C ALA A 25 3.95 -14.35 7.29
N GLY A 26 4.55 -13.83 8.35
CA GLY A 26 5.69 -12.95 8.39
C GLY A 26 6.15 -13.01 9.82
N GLY A 27 6.65 -14.18 10.21
CA GLY A 27 7.62 -14.21 11.30
C GLY A 27 8.77 -13.24 10.94
N PRO A 28 9.56 -12.77 11.91
CA PRO A 28 10.65 -11.86 11.62
C PRO A 28 11.69 -12.60 10.74
N GLU A 29 11.54 -12.48 9.43
CA GLU A 29 12.60 -12.77 8.47
C GLU A 29 13.69 -11.75 8.78
N GLY A 30 14.75 -12.17 9.44
CA GLY A 30 15.94 -11.36 9.66
C GLY A 30 16.60 -11.07 8.32
N GLY A 31 16.06 -10.10 7.57
CA GLY A 31 16.74 -9.53 6.42
C GLY A 31 17.98 -8.81 6.93
N ALA A 32 19.14 -9.10 6.32
CA ALA A 32 20.32 -8.29 6.55
C ALA A 32 19.96 -6.83 6.19
N PRO A 33 20.46 -5.82 6.93
CA PRO A 33 20.12 -4.40 6.74
C PRO A 33 20.57 -3.79 5.39
N GLY A 34 20.84 -4.62 4.36
CA GLY A 34 21.13 -4.21 2.99
C GLY A 34 20.34 -4.95 1.90
N ASP A 35 19.41 -5.85 2.24
CA ASP A 35 18.61 -6.63 1.26
C ASP A 35 17.11 -6.31 1.31
N LEU A 36 16.71 -5.25 2.02
CA LEU A 36 15.31 -4.85 2.09
C LEU A 36 14.89 -4.13 0.81
N PHE A 37 13.72 -4.49 0.31
CA PHE A 37 13.02 -3.72 -0.70
C PHE A 37 12.36 -2.52 -0.05
N GLU A 38 12.49 -1.36 -0.68
CA GLU A 38 11.75 -0.15 -0.35
C GLU A 38 10.65 0.03 -1.39
N ALA A 39 9.44 0.33 -0.93
CA ALA A 39 8.30 0.67 -1.78
C ALA A 39 7.78 2.05 -1.43
N VAL A 40 7.42 2.80 -2.47
CA VAL A 40 6.66 4.05 -2.37
C VAL A 40 5.32 3.87 -3.06
N GLY A 41 4.31 4.54 -2.53
CA GLY A 41 2.94 4.46 -3.01
C GLY A 41 2.18 5.72 -2.68
N SER A 42 0.92 5.77 -3.10
CA SER A 42 0.03 6.88 -2.88
C SER A 42 -1.31 6.40 -2.32
N GLY A 43 -2.03 7.36 -1.75
CA GLY A 43 -3.31 7.13 -1.10
C GLY A 43 -4.22 8.32 -1.30
N THR A 44 -5.40 8.10 -1.89
CA THR A 44 -6.47 9.10 -1.95
C THR A 44 -7.23 9.14 -0.62
N PHE A 45 -7.49 10.34 -0.13
CA PHE A 45 -8.33 10.59 1.04
C PHE A 45 -9.50 11.48 0.63
N ASP A 46 -10.73 10.96 0.77
CA ASP A 46 -11.93 11.75 0.54
C ASP A 46 -12.09 12.78 1.66
N ASP A 47 -12.04 14.09 1.33
CA ASP A 47 -12.54 15.11 2.25
C ASP A 47 -14.06 15.18 2.19
N THR A 48 -14.69 14.30 2.96
CA THR A 48 -16.16 14.25 3.08
C THR A 48 -16.76 15.46 3.79
N ARG A 49 -15.94 16.38 4.33
CA ARG A 49 -16.43 17.60 5.00
C ARG A 49 -17.16 18.56 4.06
N ASP A 50 -16.85 18.50 2.76
CA ASP A 50 -17.48 19.36 1.74
C ASP A 50 -18.67 18.69 1.02
N GLY A 51 -19.08 17.49 1.45
CA GLY A 51 -20.19 16.72 0.86
C GLY A 51 -19.74 15.66 -0.16
N PRO A 52 -20.68 14.94 -0.82
CA PRO A 52 -20.35 13.98 -1.86
C PRO A 52 -19.65 14.69 -3.03
N GLY A 53 -18.39 14.33 -3.32
CA GLY A 53 -17.55 15.02 -4.31
C GLY A 53 -16.71 16.18 -3.75
N GLY A 54 -16.50 16.23 -2.43
CA GLY A 54 -15.51 17.09 -1.80
C GLY A 54 -14.09 16.82 -2.32
N ALA A 55 -13.16 17.75 -2.06
CA ALA A 55 -11.80 17.63 -2.57
C ALA A 55 -11.11 16.36 -2.05
N SER A 56 -10.58 15.56 -2.96
CA SER A 56 -9.71 14.44 -2.61
C SER A 56 -8.31 14.97 -2.32
N THR A 57 -7.64 14.38 -1.32
CA THR A 57 -6.24 14.66 -1.00
C THR A 57 -5.40 13.42 -1.22
N GLU A 58 -4.42 13.53 -2.11
CA GLU A 58 -3.44 12.47 -2.35
C GLU A 58 -2.23 12.62 -1.42
N VAL A 59 -1.88 11.52 -0.76
CA VAL A 59 -0.78 11.45 0.21
C VAL A 59 0.14 10.30 -0.17
N GLY A 60 1.45 10.55 -0.10
CA GLY A 60 2.46 9.51 -0.36
C GLY A 60 2.78 8.68 0.89
N PHE A 61 3.00 7.39 0.68
CA PHE A 61 3.40 6.42 1.70
C PHE A 61 4.68 5.70 1.30
N ARG A 62 5.43 5.24 2.29
CA ARG A 62 6.61 4.39 2.09
C ARG A 62 6.62 3.24 3.08
N ALA A 63 7.12 2.10 2.64
CA ALA A 63 7.33 0.94 3.50
C ALA A 63 8.46 0.07 2.97
N THR A 64 9.02 -0.76 3.85
CA THR A 64 10.05 -1.74 3.50
C THR A 64 9.53 -3.16 3.65
N GLY A 65 10.15 -4.11 2.94
CA GLY A 65 9.89 -5.53 3.09
C GLY A 65 11.08 -6.38 2.70
N ALA A 66 11.11 -7.65 3.10
CA ALA A 66 12.19 -8.58 2.71
C ALA A 66 12.09 -9.01 1.23
N THR A 67 10.96 -8.75 0.58
CA THR A 67 10.71 -8.97 -0.85
C THR A 67 9.94 -7.79 -1.43
N ALA A 68 10.02 -7.60 -2.75
CA ALA A 68 9.23 -6.57 -3.45
C ALA A 68 7.73 -6.69 -3.12
N GLY A 69 7.17 -7.90 -3.16
CA GLY A 69 5.76 -8.14 -2.84
C GLY A 69 5.39 -7.78 -1.39
N GLN A 70 6.28 -8.04 -0.43
CA GLN A 70 6.06 -7.64 0.96
C GLN A 70 6.14 -6.12 1.14
N ALA A 71 7.10 -5.45 0.50
CA ALA A 71 7.22 -3.99 0.56
C ALA A 71 5.99 -3.30 -0.06
N SER A 72 5.56 -3.76 -1.25
CA SER A 72 4.35 -3.28 -1.91
C SER A 72 3.08 -3.51 -1.07
N ALA A 73 2.94 -4.68 -0.45
CA ALA A 73 1.82 -4.95 0.44
C ALA A 73 1.87 -4.07 1.70
N ALA A 74 3.06 -3.83 2.24
CA ALA A 74 3.24 -3.00 3.42
C ALA A 74 2.91 -1.53 3.16
N VAL A 75 3.26 -0.98 2.00
CA VAL A 75 2.94 0.42 1.67
C VAL A 75 1.43 0.61 1.47
N VAL A 76 0.76 -0.35 0.81
CA VAL A 76 -0.71 -0.34 0.68
C VAL A 76 -1.38 -0.49 2.05
N ALA A 77 -0.89 -1.40 2.90
CA ALA A 77 -1.40 -1.58 4.25
C ALA A 77 -1.21 -0.32 5.12
N ALA A 78 -0.09 0.40 4.97
CA ALA A 78 0.16 1.66 5.66
C ALA A 78 -0.85 2.74 5.24
N CYS A 79 -1.12 2.87 3.95
CA CYS A 79 -2.14 3.78 3.42
C CYS A 79 -3.54 3.44 3.94
N GLN A 80 -3.94 2.17 3.88
CA GLN A 80 -5.25 1.71 4.36
C GLN A 80 -5.40 1.91 5.88
N ALA A 81 -4.35 1.66 6.65
CA ALA A 81 -4.35 1.90 8.10
C ALA A 81 -4.48 3.39 8.44
N ALA A 82 -4.04 4.29 7.56
CA ALA A 82 -4.25 5.73 7.69
C ALA A 82 -5.66 6.17 7.28
N GLY A 83 -6.45 5.29 6.63
CA GLY A 83 -7.81 5.57 6.16
C GLY A 83 -7.90 5.99 4.69
N GLY A 84 -6.88 5.72 3.89
CA GLY A 84 -6.92 5.95 2.44
C GLY A 84 -7.97 5.06 1.77
N VAL A 85 -8.67 5.63 0.78
CA VAL A 85 -9.78 4.95 0.07
C VAL A 85 -9.34 4.29 -1.23
N ASP A 86 -8.30 4.83 -1.87
CA ASP A 86 -7.62 4.21 -3.01
C ASP A 86 -6.12 4.24 -2.71
N CYS A 87 -5.51 3.06 -2.54
CA CYS A 87 -4.15 2.90 -2.06
C CYS A 87 -3.36 2.06 -3.05
N THR A 88 -2.24 2.60 -3.54
CA THR A 88 -1.40 1.95 -4.54
C THR A 88 0.03 1.74 -4.04
N SER A 89 0.74 0.83 -4.70
CA SER A 89 2.20 0.75 -4.65
C SER A 89 2.70 1.19 -6.01
N ASP A 90 3.38 2.33 -6.07
CA ASP A 90 3.72 3.00 -7.33
C ASP A 90 5.09 2.55 -7.83
N GLU A 91 6.07 2.40 -6.93
CA GLU A 91 7.41 1.91 -7.27
C GLU A 91 7.99 1.09 -6.12
N VAL A 92 8.76 0.05 -6.44
CA VAL A 92 9.42 -0.81 -5.46
C VAL A 92 10.76 -1.29 -5.98
N THR A 93 11.82 -1.15 -5.18
CA THR A 93 13.15 -1.63 -5.55
C THR A 93 14.00 -1.94 -4.32
N ASN A 94 15.03 -2.78 -4.51
CA ASN A 94 16.14 -2.94 -3.57
C ASN A 94 17.46 -2.43 -4.17
N ASP A 95 17.41 -1.72 -5.30
CA ASP A 95 18.58 -1.12 -5.94
C ASP A 95 18.98 0.20 -5.25
N ASN A 96 20.25 0.61 -5.44
CA ASN A 96 20.76 1.90 -4.97
C ASN A 96 20.31 3.07 -5.87
N VAL A 97 19.00 3.27 -5.96
CA VAL A 97 18.36 4.36 -6.71
C VAL A 97 17.33 5.08 -5.85
N CYS A 98 17.08 6.35 -6.17
CA CYS A 98 15.91 7.04 -5.65
C CYS A 98 14.65 6.52 -6.34
N ILE A 99 13.60 6.23 -5.57
CA ILE A 99 12.26 5.96 -6.06
C ILE A 99 11.30 7.06 -5.62
N VAL A 100 10.31 7.36 -6.44
CA VAL A 100 9.28 8.37 -6.16
C VAL A 100 7.90 7.87 -6.51
N SER A 101 6.89 8.41 -5.82
CA SER A 101 5.51 8.43 -6.27
C SER A 101 5.15 9.88 -6.66
N VAL A 102 4.58 10.05 -7.84
CA VAL A 102 4.21 11.34 -8.44
C VAL A 102 2.72 11.35 -8.70
N PHE A 103 2.06 12.45 -8.38
CA PHE A 103 0.64 12.66 -8.66
C PHE A 103 0.40 13.88 -9.53
N ASP A 104 -0.53 13.75 -10.46
CA ASP A 104 -1.05 14.85 -11.27
C ASP A 104 -2.54 15.08 -10.99
N PRO A 105 -2.91 16.14 -10.27
CA PRO A 105 -4.31 16.45 -9.99
C PRO A 105 -5.11 16.82 -11.24
N GLY A 106 -4.44 17.17 -12.36
CA GLY A 106 -5.11 17.46 -13.62
C GLY A 106 -5.66 16.20 -14.31
N THR A 107 -5.03 15.05 -14.08
CA THR A 107 -5.39 13.77 -14.72
C THR A 107 -5.85 12.70 -13.73
N ASN A 108 -5.68 12.92 -12.42
CA ASN A 108 -5.88 11.94 -11.34
C ASN A 108 -5.12 10.65 -11.62
N VAL A 109 -3.86 10.80 -12.00
CA VAL A 109 -2.94 9.69 -12.26
C VAL A 109 -1.82 9.74 -11.24
N ASP A 110 -1.50 8.58 -10.71
CA ASP A 110 -0.32 8.31 -9.91
C ASP A 110 0.69 7.50 -10.74
N ALA A 111 1.97 7.83 -10.62
CA ALA A 111 3.03 7.11 -11.29
C ALA A 111 4.28 6.99 -10.42
N GLY A 112 4.83 5.79 -10.42
CA GLY A 112 6.12 5.49 -9.83
C GLY A 112 7.26 5.69 -10.83
N GLY A 113 8.42 6.10 -10.31
CA GLY A 113 9.62 6.18 -11.12
C GLY A 113 10.89 6.03 -10.30
N ALA A 114 11.98 5.68 -10.98
CA ALA A 114 13.26 5.40 -10.38
C ALA A 114 14.41 6.14 -11.08
N GLY A 115 15.43 6.55 -10.32
CA GLY A 115 16.57 7.26 -10.89
C GLY A 115 17.67 7.58 -9.87
N PRO A 116 18.82 8.09 -10.32
CA PRO A 116 19.93 8.44 -9.42
C PRO A 116 19.65 9.65 -8.51
N THR A 117 18.60 10.42 -8.79
CA THR A 117 18.11 11.53 -7.96
C THR A 117 16.58 11.55 -7.95
N VAL A 118 15.98 12.29 -7.02
CA VAL A 118 14.53 12.51 -6.96
C VAL A 118 14.01 13.11 -8.27
N GLU A 119 14.73 14.08 -8.85
CA GLU A 119 14.33 14.71 -10.11
C GLU A 119 14.40 13.74 -11.28
N ALA A 120 15.44 12.89 -11.34
CA ALA A 120 15.55 11.87 -12.37
C ALA A 120 14.44 10.82 -12.25
N ALA A 121 14.16 10.35 -11.03
CA ALA A 121 13.09 9.42 -10.73
C ALA A 121 11.70 9.99 -11.09
N ARG A 122 11.49 11.28 -10.82
CA ARG A 122 10.26 12.00 -11.23
C ARG A 122 10.12 12.08 -12.76
N GLN A 123 11.20 12.35 -13.48
CA GLN A 123 11.17 12.34 -14.94
C GLN A 123 10.89 10.94 -15.50
N ASP A 124 11.45 9.90 -14.89
CA ASP A 124 11.15 8.51 -15.23
C ASP A 124 9.65 8.20 -15.02
N ALA A 125 9.07 8.59 -13.89
CA ALA A 125 7.65 8.42 -13.60
C ALA A 125 6.76 9.04 -14.68
N ILE A 126 7.02 10.29 -15.06
CA ILE A 126 6.26 11.02 -16.10
C ILE A 126 6.40 10.33 -17.46
N GLN A 127 7.61 9.86 -17.80
CA GLN A 127 7.85 9.16 -19.06
C GLN A 127 7.13 7.80 -19.12
N ARG A 128 7.14 7.05 -18.01
CA ARG A 128 6.43 5.77 -17.89
C ARG A 128 4.92 5.96 -17.96
N ALA A 129 4.38 6.99 -17.30
CA ALA A 129 2.97 7.34 -17.38
C ALA A 129 2.56 7.65 -18.83
N ALA A 130 3.36 8.45 -19.55
CA ALA A 130 3.13 8.71 -20.97
C ALA A 130 3.21 7.42 -21.84
N ALA A 131 4.17 6.54 -21.58
CA ALA A 131 4.29 5.25 -22.26
C ALA A 131 3.09 4.31 -21.99
N ASN A 132 2.46 4.46 -20.82
CA ASN A 132 1.27 3.72 -20.42
C ASN A 132 -0.05 4.39 -20.85
N ASN A 133 0.00 5.36 -21.77
CA ASN A 133 -1.17 6.12 -22.25
C ASN A 133 -1.91 6.90 -21.14
N THR A 134 -1.21 7.25 -20.06
CA THR A 134 -1.69 8.06 -18.94
C THR A 134 -0.78 9.28 -18.77
N PRO A 135 -0.66 10.17 -19.79
CA PRO A 135 0.28 11.26 -19.75
C PRO A 135 -0.03 12.22 -18.59
N MET A 136 1.00 12.56 -17.83
CA MET A 136 0.92 13.49 -16.71
C MET A 136 1.52 14.84 -17.07
N SER A 137 1.10 15.88 -16.37
CA SER A 137 1.72 17.20 -16.45
C SER A 137 3.23 17.11 -16.14
N PRO A 138 4.10 17.81 -16.89
CA PRO A 138 5.51 18.00 -16.51
C PRO A 138 5.69 18.72 -15.18
N ALA A 139 4.63 19.33 -14.64
CA ALA A 139 4.58 19.97 -13.32
C ALA A 139 4.00 19.05 -12.22
N ALA A 140 3.69 17.78 -12.53
CA ALA A 140 3.21 16.81 -11.55
C ALA A 140 4.14 16.73 -10.33
N ALA A 141 3.54 16.66 -9.16
CA ALA A 141 4.23 16.83 -7.88
C ALA A 141 4.68 15.46 -7.35
N VAL A 142 5.86 15.43 -6.72
CA VAL A 142 6.30 14.25 -5.98
C VAL A 142 5.54 14.22 -4.66
N LEU A 143 4.77 13.16 -4.44
CA LEU A 143 4.07 12.92 -3.17
C LEU A 143 5.03 12.43 -2.11
N ILE A 144 5.92 11.51 -2.49
CA ILE A 144 6.94 10.95 -1.61
C ILE A 144 8.13 10.43 -2.41
N SER A 145 9.30 10.40 -1.78
CA SER A 145 10.52 9.84 -2.33
C SER A 145 11.26 9.01 -1.28
N ALA A 146 11.97 7.97 -1.73
CA ALA A 146 12.95 7.26 -0.93
C ALA A 146 14.26 7.15 -1.72
N CYS A 147 15.37 7.53 -1.10
CA CYS A 147 16.71 7.51 -1.69
C CYS A 147 17.69 6.79 -0.73
N PRO A 148 18.78 6.19 -1.26
CA PRO A 148 19.85 5.58 -0.46
C PRO A 148 20.55 6.57 0.48
#